data_AF-A0A8S1F5T5-F1
#
_entry.id   AF-A0A8S1F5T5-F1
#
_cell.length_a   1.000
_cell.length_b   1.000
_cell.length_c   1.000
_cell.angle_alpha   90.00
_cell.angle_beta   90.00
_cell.angle_gamma   90.00
#
_symmetry.space_group_name_H-M   'P 1'
#
loop_
_entity.id
_entity.type
_entity.pdbx_description
1 polymer ?
#
loop_
_entity_poly.entity_id
_entity_poly.type
_entity_poly.pdbx_seq_one_letter_code
_entity_poly.pdbx_strand_id
1 'polypeptide(L)'
;MIFAEKVVNVIRKLVEGTNFEVKCVPLQVVIRLLESAIRHNAVECDENVKTFIDRSEALLEQKRPAVLIHHLFSLYANPKVFQTRKPDGWLNVLQWCLTNIDDPSTTVFVRRQIQNVITQLSSADARRLMIISAVLQIFHKWTKQDNWNNQIVDVTTRILSHYSSDLVPEECLSLVDDIYNSPRIGENTIKFIVGLYKRNPSLKLQFGPDKWKNEANRIDVATLTLATNDGYIENSHDIMEIILPSPTFKIRHIILVINLLSEKQITEFMELWAKRTAKNFKFPLSDIAELLPKLKDRVPLQYIADFLLIIGARVIESCSILVALQQSFGSEIFETPEFAAYRDMIQKIVNEEKVMEIVSKNFYSPYVFTTCLLILHENYGGVPVELAIKCVLESPDPPPRRYCMQILTELSYFSLISTNVVVAIIETALEDMDSVMRFEGLAMAQLALQNYNNSSQCEIKSILNNWKDDRWIGTDVRKILNIPIEANTGSATHLIEEMMNALSIHRNDDDTMDCY
;
A
#
# COMPACT_ATOMS: atom_id res chain seq x y z
N MET A 1 0.80 20.89 -14.46
CA MET A 1 -0.39 21.56 -15.04
C MET A 1 -0.02 23.01 -15.31
N ILE A 2 -0.13 23.52 -16.54
CA ILE A 2 0.11 24.93 -16.85
C ILE A 2 -1.19 25.67 -16.52
N PHE A 3 -1.18 26.54 -15.52
CA PHE A 3 -2.33 27.39 -15.23
C PHE A 3 -2.40 28.50 -16.30
N ALA A 4 -3.50 28.54 -17.04
CA ALA A 4 -3.75 29.67 -17.93
C ALA A 4 -3.96 30.95 -17.10
N GLU A 5 -3.49 32.10 -17.59
CA GLU A 5 -3.58 33.40 -16.92
C GLU A 5 -5.00 33.75 -16.47
N LYS A 6 -6.00 33.37 -17.27
CA LYS A 6 -7.43 33.51 -16.94
C LYS A 6 -7.81 32.76 -15.65
N VAL A 7 -7.27 31.56 -15.42
CA VAL A 7 -7.54 30.76 -14.22
C VAL A 7 -6.91 31.41 -12.99
N VAL A 8 -5.69 31.96 -13.12
CA VAL A 8 -5.02 32.68 -12.02
C VAL A 8 -5.83 33.90 -11.57
N ASN A 9 -6.37 34.67 -12.51
CA ASN A 9 -7.20 35.83 -12.22
C ASN A 9 -8.52 35.46 -11.51
N VAL A 10 -9.12 34.32 -11.87
CA VAL A 10 -10.31 33.80 -11.17
C VAL A 10 -9.97 33.43 -9.73
N ILE A 11 -8.85 32.73 -9.50
CA ILE A 11 -8.43 32.33 -8.15
C ILE A 11 -8.21 33.56 -7.26
N ARG A 12 -7.53 34.60 -7.75
CA ARG A 12 -7.31 35.85 -6.98
C ARG A 12 -8.62 36.52 -6.56
N LYS A 13 -9.58 36.64 -7.49
CA LYS A 13 -10.90 37.20 -7.18
C LYS A 13 -11.66 36.39 -6.14
N LEU A 14 -11.59 35.05 -6.21
CA LEU A 14 -12.21 34.17 -5.22
C LEU A 14 -11.59 34.37 -3.84
N VAL A 15 -10.26 34.46 -3.76
CA VAL A 15 -9.52 34.69 -2.50
C VAL A 15 -9.90 36.03 -1.87
N GLU A 16 -9.93 37.12 -2.64
CA GLU A 16 -10.32 38.45 -2.14
C GLU A 16 -11.77 38.50 -1.65
N GLY A 17 -12.68 37.89 -2.41
CA GLY A 17 -14.11 37.86 -2.11
C GLY A 17 -14.55 36.79 -1.12
N THR A 18 -13.64 35.98 -0.56
CA THR A 18 -14.01 34.88 0.33
C THR A 18 -14.62 35.39 1.62
N ASN A 19 -15.79 34.86 1.98
CA ASN A 19 -16.40 35.03 3.30
C ASN A 19 -16.31 33.71 4.08
N PHE A 20 -15.61 33.74 5.21
CA PHE A 20 -15.36 32.57 6.07
C PHE A 20 -16.57 32.16 6.92
N GLU A 21 -17.67 32.91 6.86
CA GLU A 21 -18.97 32.56 7.45
C GLU A 21 -19.84 31.70 6.51
N VAL A 22 -19.41 31.48 5.26
CA VAL A 22 -20.16 30.73 4.24
C VAL A 22 -20.16 29.20 4.51
N LYS A 23 -21.03 28.48 3.78
CA LYS A 23 -21.08 27.00 3.71
C LYS A 23 -19.70 26.39 3.42
N CYS A 24 -19.49 25.17 3.91
CA CYS A 24 -18.16 24.54 3.91
C CYS A 24 -17.62 24.19 2.51
N VAL A 25 -18.48 23.78 1.56
CA VAL A 25 -18.06 23.29 0.24
C VAL A 25 -17.37 24.37 -0.61
N PRO A 26 -17.95 25.59 -0.79
CA PRO A 26 -17.25 26.67 -1.50
C PRO A 26 -15.87 26.99 -0.93
N LEU A 27 -15.73 27.02 0.41
CA LEU A 27 -14.46 27.28 1.08
C LEU A 27 -13.42 26.19 0.78
N GLN A 28 -13.81 24.91 0.78
CA GLN A 28 -12.92 23.81 0.41
C GLN A 28 -12.38 23.97 -1.00
N VAL A 29 -13.23 24.35 -1.96
CA VAL A 29 -12.82 24.54 -3.36
C VAL A 29 -11.83 25.70 -3.48
N VAL A 30 -12.10 26.84 -2.84
CA VAL A 30 -11.18 28.00 -2.88
C VAL A 30 -9.83 27.64 -2.27
N ILE A 31 -9.80 26.99 -1.10
CA ILE A 31 -8.56 26.56 -0.44
C ILE A 31 -7.76 25.60 -1.33
N ARG A 32 -8.40 24.59 -1.92
CA ARG A 32 -7.73 23.61 -2.82
C ARG A 32 -7.18 24.27 -4.08
N LEU A 33 -7.95 25.18 -4.69
CA LEU A 33 -7.51 25.92 -5.88
C LEU A 33 -6.30 26.80 -5.56
N LEU A 34 -6.35 27.53 -4.44
CA LEU A 34 -5.24 28.37 -3.99
C LEU A 34 -4.00 27.54 -3.68
N GLU A 35 -4.14 26.46 -2.92
CA GLU A 35 -3.05 25.54 -2.60
C GLU A 35 -2.39 24.98 -3.88
N SER A 36 -3.21 24.53 -4.84
CA SER A 36 -2.73 24.00 -6.11
C SER A 36 -2.01 25.06 -6.94
N ALA A 37 -2.53 26.28 -6.99
CA ALA A 37 -1.91 27.39 -7.72
C ALA A 37 -0.56 27.80 -7.12
N ILE A 38 -0.45 27.88 -5.78
CA ILE A 38 0.81 28.17 -5.09
C ILE A 38 1.84 27.05 -5.33
N ARG A 39 1.41 25.78 -5.24
CA ARG A 39 2.29 24.62 -5.48
C ARG A 39 2.87 24.62 -6.89
N HIS A 40 2.11 25.10 -7.88
CA HIS A 40 2.54 25.19 -9.28
C HIS A 40 3.17 26.54 -9.64
N ASN A 41 3.50 27.39 -8.65
CA ASN A 41 4.08 28.72 -8.87
C ASN A 41 3.22 29.65 -9.74
N ALA A 42 1.91 29.38 -9.83
CA ALA A 42 0.97 30.20 -10.60
C ALA A 42 0.47 31.43 -9.82
N VAL A 43 0.52 31.37 -8.48
CA VAL A 43 0.18 32.45 -7.56
C VAL A 43 1.32 32.61 -6.56
N GLU A 44 1.79 33.84 -6.36
CA GLU A 44 2.75 34.20 -5.32
C GLU A 44 2.03 34.46 -3.99
N CYS A 45 2.72 34.27 -2.87
CA CYS A 45 2.19 34.55 -1.54
C CYS A 45 2.31 36.04 -1.20
N ASP A 46 1.55 36.86 -1.93
CA ASP A 46 1.44 38.31 -1.75
C ASP A 46 0.54 38.70 -0.56
N GLU A 47 0.32 40.01 -0.37
CA GLU A 47 -0.51 40.54 0.73
C GLU A 47 -1.97 40.05 0.70
N ASN A 48 -2.51 39.75 -0.48
CA ASN A 48 -3.87 39.23 -0.60
C ASN A 48 -3.94 37.79 -0.08
N VAL A 49 -2.96 36.97 -0.43
CA VAL A 49 -2.83 35.61 0.13
C VAL A 49 -2.60 35.66 1.64
N LYS A 50 -1.75 36.55 2.15
CA LYS A 50 -1.54 36.72 3.60
C LYS A 50 -2.84 37.08 4.33
N THR A 51 -3.57 38.07 3.81
CA THR A 51 -4.86 38.49 4.37
C THR A 51 -5.88 37.33 4.38
N PHE A 52 -5.88 36.51 3.33
CA PHE A 52 -6.71 35.31 3.29
C PHE A 52 -6.32 34.30 4.39
N ILE A 53 -5.03 34.03 4.56
CA ILE A 53 -4.52 33.12 5.60
C ILE A 53 -4.93 33.64 6.99
N ASP A 54 -4.72 34.94 7.26
CA ASP A 54 -5.08 35.58 8.53
C ASP A 54 -6.57 35.42 8.85
N ARG A 55 -7.44 35.70 7.87
CA ARG A 55 -8.89 35.56 8.04
C ARG A 55 -9.35 34.11 8.14
N SER A 56 -8.60 33.17 7.55
CA SER A 56 -8.97 31.75 7.56
C SER A 56 -8.80 31.08 8.93
N GLU A 57 -8.07 31.68 9.86
CA GLU A 57 -7.96 31.20 11.25
C GLU A 57 -9.29 31.22 11.99
N ALA A 58 -10.23 32.10 11.61
CA ALA A 58 -11.58 32.10 12.16
C ALA A 58 -12.30 30.75 11.99
N LEU A 59 -11.89 29.93 11.01
CA LEU A 59 -12.42 28.59 10.81
C LEU A 59 -12.02 27.61 11.93
N LEU A 60 -10.92 27.88 12.64
CA LEU A 60 -10.41 27.02 13.72
C LEU A 60 -11.21 27.15 15.02
N GLU A 61 -11.84 28.31 15.24
CA GLU A 61 -12.72 28.58 16.38
C GLU A 61 -14.12 27.98 16.20
N GLN A 62 -14.45 27.57 14.98
CA GLN A 62 -15.77 27.08 14.61
C GLN A 62 -15.77 25.55 14.51
N LYS A 63 -16.88 24.91 14.89
CA LYS A 63 -17.05 23.47 14.69
C LYS A 63 -17.25 23.20 13.19
N ARG A 64 -16.16 22.89 12.48
CA ARG A 64 -16.15 22.64 11.03
C ARG A 64 -15.90 21.17 10.69
N PRO A 65 -16.36 20.69 9.53
CA PRO A 65 -16.09 19.31 9.08
C PRO A 65 -14.59 19.03 8.95
N ALA A 66 -14.17 17.81 9.30
CA ALA A 66 -12.76 17.39 9.27
C ALA A 66 -12.10 17.55 7.88
N VAL A 67 -12.88 17.45 6.79
CA VAL A 67 -12.39 17.62 5.41
C VAL A 67 -11.98 19.07 5.14
N LEU A 68 -12.75 20.05 5.60
CA LEU A 68 -12.39 21.47 5.46
C LEU A 68 -11.12 21.78 6.25
N ILE A 69 -11.05 21.31 7.49
CA ILE A 69 -9.86 21.45 8.33
C ILE A 69 -8.65 20.78 7.68
N HIS A 70 -8.80 19.59 7.10
CA HIS A 70 -7.73 18.91 6.39
C HIS A 70 -7.19 19.75 5.23
N HIS A 71 -8.06 20.33 4.39
CA HIS A 71 -7.63 21.20 3.29
C HIS A 71 -6.96 22.48 3.78
N LEU A 72 -7.49 23.11 4.83
CA LEU A 72 -6.89 24.30 5.44
C LEU A 72 -5.48 24.01 5.94
N PHE A 73 -5.29 22.91 6.67
CA PHE A 73 -3.97 22.51 7.16
C PHE A 73 -3.03 22.05 6.03
N SER A 74 -3.55 21.50 4.92
CA SER A 74 -2.75 21.24 3.73
C SER A 74 -2.18 22.53 3.12
N LEU A 75 -2.99 23.61 3.11
CA LEU A 75 -2.54 24.93 2.71
C LEU A 75 -1.48 25.48 3.68
N TYR A 76 -1.71 25.42 4.99
CA TYR A 76 -0.74 25.88 6.00
C TYR A 76 0.56 25.06 5.99
N ALA A 77 0.48 23.76 5.67
CA ALA A 77 1.62 22.87 5.54
C ALA A 77 2.51 23.19 4.32
N ASN A 78 2.07 24.07 3.41
CA ASN A 78 2.87 24.49 2.27
C ASN A 78 4.02 25.41 2.74
N PRO A 79 5.30 25.09 2.45
CA PRO A 79 6.43 25.90 2.89
C PRO A 79 6.38 27.37 2.48
N LYS A 80 5.86 27.67 1.29
CA LYS A 80 5.72 29.06 0.81
C LYS A 80 4.71 29.83 1.63
N VAL A 81 3.61 29.17 1.99
CA VAL A 81 2.54 29.73 2.83
C VAL A 81 3.04 29.92 4.25
N PHE A 82 3.68 28.90 4.84
CA PHE A 82 4.19 28.95 6.20
C PHE A 82 5.22 30.07 6.40
N GLN A 83 6.12 30.25 5.43
CA GLN A 83 7.16 31.29 5.44
C GLN A 83 6.62 32.71 5.25
N THR A 84 5.34 32.90 4.91
CA THR A 84 4.75 34.25 4.82
C THR A 84 4.73 34.99 6.16
N ARG A 85 4.82 34.25 7.27
CA ARG A 85 4.87 34.79 8.62
C ARG A 85 6.08 34.27 9.38
N LYS A 86 6.50 35.03 10.39
CA LYS A 86 7.43 34.53 11.40
C LYS A 86 6.76 33.44 12.25
N PRO A 87 7.52 32.54 12.89
CA PRO A 87 6.97 31.49 13.75
C PRO A 87 5.95 31.96 14.79
N ASP A 88 6.17 33.14 15.41
CA ASP A 88 5.24 33.72 16.40
C ASP A 88 3.87 34.08 15.80
N GLY A 89 3.82 34.40 14.50
CA GLY A 89 2.57 34.66 13.78
C GLY A 89 1.72 33.42 13.53
N TRP A 90 2.19 32.24 13.92
CA TRP A 90 1.46 30.97 13.84
C TRP A 90 0.98 30.46 15.21
N LEU A 91 1.18 31.23 16.29
CA LEU A 91 0.90 30.79 17.67
C LEU A 91 -0.52 30.24 17.86
N ASN A 92 -1.55 30.93 17.35
CA ASN A 92 -2.95 30.48 17.47
C ASN A 92 -3.15 29.12 16.78
N VAL A 93 -2.62 28.97 15.57
CA VAL A 93 -2.68 27.72 14.80
C VAL A 93 -1.92 26.60 15.51
N LEU A 94 -0.74 26.89 16.06
CA LEU A 94 0.08 25.92 16.80
C LEU A 94 -0.58 25.48 18.11
N GLN A 95 -1.22 26.40 18.83
CA GLN A 95 -2.00 26.06 20.04
C GLN A 95 -3.22 25.19 19.71
N TRP A 96 -3.91 25.53 18.61
CA TRP A 96 -5.01 24.72 18.10
C TRP A 96 -4.51 23.31 17.74
N CYS A 97 -3.36 23.20 17.07
CA CYS A 97 -2.72 21.93 16.73
C CYS A 97 -2.47 21.05 17.96
N LEU A 98 -1.86 21.61 19.01
CA LEU A 98 -1.53 20.85 20.21
C LEU A 98 -2.80 20.35 20.93
N THR A 99 -3.82 21.20 21.03
CA THR A 99 -5.12 20.82 21.59
C THR A 99 -5.77 19.68 20.80
N ASN A 100 -5.75 19.75 19.46
CA ASN A 100 -6.41 18.76 18.60
C ASN A 100 -5.57 17.48 18.42
N ILE A 101 -4.26 17.50 18.64
CA ILE A 101 -3.47 16.27 18.76
C ILE A 101 -3.90 15.49 20.00
N ASP A 102 -4.08 16.17 21.14
CA ASP A 102 -4.44 15.59 22.43
C ASP A 102 -5.91 15.11 22.51
N ASP A 103 -6.77 15.58 21.61
CA ASP A 103 -8.17 15.15 21.52
C ASP A 103 -8.31 13.80 20.78
N PRO A 104 -8.84 12.74 21.42
CA PRO A 104 -9.13 11.46 20.77
C PRO A 104 -10.10 11.54 19.59
N SER A 105 -10.99 12.53 19.57
CA SER A 105 -12.02 12.69 18.54
C SER A 105 -11.47 13.15 17.18
N THR A 106 -10.28 13.76 17.17
CA THR A 106 -9.60 14.19 15.94
C THR A 106 -9.32 13.01 15.03
N THR A 107 -9.49 13.19 13.72
CA THR A 107 -9.23 12.11 12.75
C THR A 107 -7.74 11.96 12.47
N VAL A 108 -7.31 10.75 12.06
CA VAL A 108 -5.92 10.48 11.67
C VAL A 108 -5.46 11.40 10.53
N PHE A 109 -6.36 11.73 9.59
CA PHE A 109 -6.06 12.62 8.46
C PHE A 109 -5.75 14.04 8.90
N VAL A 110 -6.46 14.57 9.90
CA VAL A 110 -6.19 15.89 10.47
C VAL A 110 -4.89 15.86 11.28
N ARG A 111 -4.67 14.84 12.13
CA ARG A 111 -3.41 14.69 12.88
C ARG A 111 -2.18 14.64 11.97
N ARG A 112 -2.26 13.98 10.82
CA ARG A 112 -1.18 13.96 9.83
C ARG A 112 -0.85 15.35 9.27
N GLN A 113 -1.86 16.19 9.04
CA GLN A 113 -1.62 17.56 8.57
C GLN A 113 -1.10 18.47 9.68
N ILE A 114 -1.59 18.30 10.91
CA ILE A 114 -1.04 18.99 12.09
C ILE A 114 0.45 18.67 12.24
N GLN A 115 0.83 17.40 12.12
CA GLN A 115 2.24 16.98 12.13
C GLN A 115 3.04 17.78 11.11
N ASN A 116 2.58 17.83 9.85
CA ASN A 116 3.28 18.54 8.78
C ASN A 116 3.49 20.01 9.13
N VAL A 117 2.47 20.70 9.64
CA VAL A 117 2.58 22.11 10.07
C VAL A 117 3.58 22.28 11.21
N ILE A 118 3.47 21.47 12.27
CA ILE A 118 4.37 21.55 13.42
C ILE A 118 5.83 21.32 12.99
N THR A 119 6.09 20.36 12.11
CA THR A 119 7.45 20.02 11.65
C THR A 119 8.05 21.01 10.65
N GLN A 120 7.36 22.11 10.32
CA GLN A 120 7.97 23.21 9.56
C GLN A 120 8.77 24.18 10.45
N LEU A 121 8.57 24.14 11.77
CA LEU A 121 9.34 24.96 12.69
C LEU A 121 10.79 24.47 12.74
N SER A 122 11.74 25.40 12.86
CA SER A 122 13.09 25.05 13.24
C SER A 122 13.09 24.48 14.66
N SER A 123 14.05 23.61 15.00
CA SER A 123 14.17 23.09 16.36
C SER A 123 14.30 24.19 17.42
N ALA A 124 15.03 25.27 17.10
CA ALA A 124 15.19 26.42 17.98
C ALA A 124 13.85 27.12 18.26
N ASP A 125 13.03 27.32 17.22
CA ASP A 125 11.70 27.89 17.38
C ASP A 125 10.75 26.94 18.11
N ALA A 126 10.78 25.64 17.79
CA ALA A 126 9.96 24.64 18.46
C ALA A 126 10.27 24.55 19.97
N ARG A 127 11.54 24.71 20.37
CA ARG A 127 11.95 24.85 21.79
C ARG A 127 11.44 26.15 22.39
N ARG A 128 11.71 27.29 21.74
CA ARG A 128 11.33 28.63 22.22
C ARG A 128 9.81 28.78 22.42
N LEU A 129 9.03 28.18 21.52
CA LEU A 129 7.56 28.18 21.55
C LEU A 129 6.98 27.03 22.39
N MET A 130 7.81 26.27 23.12
CA MET A 130 7.42 25.15 24.00
C MET A 130 6.69 24.01 23.29
N ILE A 131 6.81 23.89 21.97
CA ILE A 131 6.14 22.86 21.17
C ILE A 131 6.67 21.47 21.53
N ILE A 132 7.99 21.32 21.64
CA ILE A 132 8.60 20.02 22.00
C ILE A 132 8.11 19.57 23.38
N SER A 133 8.14 20.47 24.37
CA SER A 133 7.68 20.15 25.74
C SER A 133 6.20 19.79 25.79
N ALA A 134 5.34 20.48 25.04
CA ALA A 134 3.92 20.14 24.94
C ALA A 134 3.70 18.76 24.31
N VAL A 135 4.40 18.46 23.20
CA VAL A 135 4.29 17.16 22.52
C VAL A 135 4.82 16.02 23.41
N LEU A 136 5.89 16.24 24.17
CA LEU A 136 6.38 15.30 25.18
C LEU A 136 5.30 15.00 26.23
N GLN A 137 4.66 16.04 26.79
CA GLN A 137 3.59 15.86 27.77
C GLN A 137 2.41 15.04 27.22
N ILE A 138 2.00 15.30 25.97
CA ILE A 138 0.96 14.52 25.29
C ILE A 138 1.42 13.07 25.12
N PHE A 139 2.65 12.84 24.66
CA PHE A 139 3.21 11.50 24.55
C PHE A 139 3.16 10.77 25.89
N HIS A 140 3.70 11.37 26.97
CA HIS A 140 3.71 10.81 28.32
C HIS A 140 2.32 10.47 28.88
N LYS A 141 1.31 11.27 28.49
CA LYS A 141 -0.08 11.04 28.89
C LYS A 141 -0.67 9.81 28.19
N TRP A 142 -0.47 9.69 26.87
CA TRP A 142 -1.12 8.67 26.03
C TRP A 142 -0.33 7.37 25.89
N THR A 143 0.91 7.31 26.37
CA THR A 143 1.69 6.06 26.46
C THR A 143 1.31 5.19 27.66
N LYS A 144 0.69 5.78 28.68
CA LYS A 144 0.22 5.06 29.87
C LYS A 144 -0.96 4.16 29.54
N GLN A 145 -1.01 2.98 30.17
CA GLN A 145 -2.00 1.93 29.85
C GLN A 145 -3.45 2.41 29.97
N ASP A 146 -3.77 3.17 31.02
CA ASP A 146 -5.15 3.60 31.30
C ASP A 146 -5.68 4.60 30.27
N ASN A 147 -4.78 5.28 29.56
CA ASN A 147 -5.08 6.30 28.57
C ASN A 147 -4.43 5.96 27.22
N TRP A 148 -4.31 4.69 26.86
CA TRP A 148 -3.57 4.34 25.64
C TRP A 148 -4.33 4.74 24.37
N ASN A 149 -3.70 5.54 23.49
CA ASN A 149 -4.22 5.84 22.15
C ASN A 149 -3.13 5.76 21.08
N ASN A 150 -3.16 4.70 20.28
CA ASN A 150 -2.23 4.44 19.19
C ASN A 150 -2.10 5.61 18.20
N GLN A 151 -3.19 6.31 17.88
CA GLN A 151 -3.17 7.36 16.86
C GLN A 151 -2.47 8.63 17.37
N ILE A 152 -2.67 8.95 18.66
CA ILE A 152 -2.03 10.10 19.31
C ILE A 152 -0.53 9.79 19.54
N VAL A 153 -0.23 8.59 20.04
CA VAL A 153 1.15 8.14 20.22
C VAL A 153 1.91 8.13 18.89
N ASP A 154 1.29 7.68 17.79
CA ASP A 154 1.92 7.67 16.46
C ASP A 154 2.28 9.09 15.97
N VAL A 155 1.33 10.04 16.04
CA VAL A 155 1.61 11.41 15.57
C VAL A 155 2.63 12.13 16.44
N THR A 156 2.53 11.99 17.77
CA THR A 156 3.48 12.62 18.70
C THR A 156 4.87 12.01 18.54
N THR A 157 4.98 10.69 18.36
CA THR A 157 6.23 10.01 18.01
C THR A 157 6.86 10.62 16.76
N ARG A 158 6.09 10.85 15.69
CA ARG A 158 6.64 11.39 14.43
C ARG A 158 7.16 12.82 14.61
N ILE A 159 6.44 13.64 15.37
CA ILE A 159 6.88 15.00 15.70
C ILE A 159 8.16 14.95 16.55
N LEU A 160 8.22 14.12 17.59
CA LEU A 160 9.40 13.97 18.44
C LEU A 160 10.60 13.39 17.67
N SER A 161 10.35 12.48 16.72
CA SER A 161 11.36 11.93 15.83
C SER A 161 11.99 13.01 14.95
N HIS A 162 11.19 13.97 14.46
CA HIS A 162 11.70 15.13 13.72
C HIS A 162 12.64 15.98 14.58
N TYR A 163 12.28 16.23 15.85
CA TYR A 163 13.06 17.03 16.80
C TYR A 163 14.05 16.24 17.66
N SER A 164 14.33 14.99 17.29
CA SER A 164 15.08 14.06 18.15
C SER A 164 16.51 14.48 18.47
N SER A 165 17.13 15.30 17.63
CA SER A 165 18.49 15.82 17.85
C SER A 165 18.55 16.88 18.96
N ASP A 166 17.42 17.48 19.31
CA ASP A 166 17.34 18.55 20.29
C ASP A 166 16.81 18.07 21.65
N LEU A 167 16.43 16.79 21.77
CA LEU A 167 15.98 16.18 23.02
C LEU A 167 17.13 16.06 24.01
N VAL A 168 16.92 16.53 25.24
CA VAL A 168 17.93 16.41 26.29
C VAL A 168 17.97 14.98 26.86
N PRO A 169 19.08 14.53 27.46
CA PRO A 169 19.21 13.16 27.96
C PRO A 169 18.07 12.73 28.90
N GLU A 170 17.58 13.61 29.77
CA GLU A 170 16.50 13.34 30.71
C GLU A 170 15.16 13.09 29.99
N GLU A 171 14.86 13.85 28.94
CA GLU A 171 13.66 13.65 28.10
C GLU A 171 13.75 12.32 27.35
N CYS A 172 14.93 12.01 26.80
CA CYS A 172 15.18 10.72 26.15
C CYS A 172 14.99 9.53 27.11
N LEU A 173 15.52 9.62 28.33
CA LEU A 173 15.34 8.59 29.36
C LEU A 173 13.87 8.42 29.75
N SER A 174 13.13 9.51 29.93
CA SER A 174 11.70 9.45 30.26
C SER A 174 10.87 8.83 29.13
N LEU A 175 11.20 9.14 27.86
CA LEU A 175 10.54 8.52 26.70
C LEU A 175 10.76 7.02 26.63
N VAL A 176 11.98 6.56 26.93
CA VAL A 176 12.30 5.12 26.98
C VAL A 176 11.51 4.44 28.10
N ASP A 177 11.47 5.03 29.28
CA ASP A 177 10.75 4.46 30.43
C ASP A 177 9.25 4.31 30.15
N ASP A 178 8.64 5.31 29.52
CA ASP A 178 7.26 5.21 29.05
C ASP A 178 7.04 4.07 28.08
N ILE A 179 7.95 3.90 27.11
CA ILE A 179 7.87 2.84 26.11
C ILE A 179 8.01 1.46 26.77
N TYR A 180 8.88 1.31 27.77
CA TYR A 180 9.01 0.06 28.55
C TYR A 180 7.71 -0.32 29.26
N ASN A 181 6.99 0.69 29.76
CA ASN A 181 5.75 0.53 30.51
C ASN A 181 4.48 0.58 29.64
N SER A 182 4.63 0.82 28.34
CA SER A 182 3.52 0.93 27.40
C SER A 182 2.93 -0.42 26.98
N PRO A 183 1.66 -0.49 26.57
CA PRO A 183 1.11 -1.63 25.85
C PRO A 183 1.74 -1.74 24.44
N ARG A 184 1.15 -2.52 23.54
CA ARG A 184 1.71 -2.73 22.20
C ARG A 184 1.87 -1.40 21.44
N ILE A 185 3.12 -1.02 21.11
CA ILE A 185 3.44 0.21 20.38
C ILE A 185 3.44 0.00 18.86
N GLY A 186 3.31 1.12 18.12
CA GLY A 186 3.39 1.15 16.66
C GLY A 186 4.83 1.11 16.11
N GLU A 187 4.95 0.82 14.82
CA GLU A 187 6.25 0.72 14.12
C GLU A 187 7.06 2.02 14.16
N ASN A 188 6.40 3.19 14.06
CA ASN A 188 7.09 4.46 14.12
C ASN A 188 7.74 4.70 15.49
N THR A 189 7.09 4.26 16.58
CA THR A 189 7.63 4.38 17.94
C THR A 189 8.83 3.44 18.13
N ILE A 190 8.78 2.24 17.54
CA ILE A 190 9.92 1.30 17.51
C ILE A 190 11.10 1.93 16.75
N LYS A 191 10.87 2.50 15.56
CA LYS A 191 11.93 3.17 14.79
C LYS A 191 12.50 4.38 15.53
N PHE A 192 11.64 5.14 16.20
CA PHE A 192 12.02 6.32 16.98
C PHE A 192 12.95 5.96 18.14
N ILE A 193 12.60 4.98 18.99
CA ILE A 193 13.46 4.60 20.13
C ILE A 193 14.82 4.07 19.69
N VAL A 194 14.86 3.28 18.59
CA VAL A 194 16.12 2.81 18.01
C VAL A 194 16.95 3.97 17.46
N GLY A 195 16.29 4.94 16.82
CA GLY A 195 16.94 6.16 16.35
C GLY A 195 17.49 7.02 17.49
N LEU A 196 16.78 7.12 18.62
CA LEU A 196 17.23 7.82 19.81
C LEU A 196 18.47 7.16 20.41
N TYR A 197 18.47 5.83 20.54
CA TYR A 197 19.60 5.05 21.04
C TYR A 197 20.86 5.29 20.21
N LYS A 198 20.75 5.28 18.88
CA LYS A 198 21.87 5.56 17.97
C LYS A 198 22.48 6.94 18.15
N ARG A 199 21.65 7.95 18.42
CA ARG A 199 22.10 9.35 18.54
C ARG A 199 22.61 9.70 19.93
N ASN A 200 22.19 8.94 20.95
CA ASN A 200 22.51 9.20 22.33
C ASN A 200 23.23 7.98 22.95
N PRO A 201 24.57 7.88 22.83
CA PRO A 201 25.31 6.74 23.37
C PRO A 201 25.17 6.53 24.88
N SER A 202 24.79 7.56 25.62
CA SER A 202 24.49 7.50 27.06
C SER A 202 23.20 6.72 27.37
N LEU A 203 22.29 6.63 26.40
CA LEU A 203 21.04 5.89 26.53
C LEU A 203 21.36 4.40 26.42
N LYS A 204 21.31 3.65 27.52
CA LYS A 204 21.51 2.20 27.50
C LYS A 204 20.16 1.49 27.45
N LEU A 205 19.75 1.06 26.26
CA LEU A 205 18.55 0.22 26.13
C LEU A 205 18.78 -1.12 26.82
N GLN A 206 17.84 -1.50 27.69
CA GLN A 206 17.84 -2.78 28.38
C GLN A 206 16.92 -3.74 27.63
N PHE A 207 17.44 -4.91 27.24
CA PHE A 207 16.68 -5.93 26.50
C PHE A 207 16.25 -7.11 27.38
N GLY A 208 16.44 -7.02 28.70
CA GLY A 208 15.98 -8.01 29.68
C GLY A 208 14.45 -8.12 29.72
N PRO A 209 13.87 -9.32 29.87
CA PRO A 209 12.43 -9.52 29.88
C PRO A 209 11.73 -8.84 31.07
N ASP A 210 12.43 -8.62 32.18
CA ASP A 210 11.94 -7.99 33.40
C ASP A 210 11.67 -6.48 33.25
N LYS A 211 12.26 -5.85 32.23
CA LYS A 211 12.14 -4.41 31.99
C LYS A 211 10.98 -4.03 31.11
N TRP A 212 10.45 -4.96 30.34
CA TRP A 212 9.41 -4.68 29.36
C TRP A 212 8.09 -5.24 29.80
N LYS A 213 7.09 -4.36 29.91
CA LYS A 213 5.72 -4.78 30.16
C LYS A 213 5.14 -5.57 28.99
N ASN A 214 5.54 -5.21 27.76
CA ASN A 214 5.10 -5.88 26.55
C ASN A 214 6.27 -6.59 25.84
N GLU A 215 6.22 -7.92 25.85
CA GLU A 215 7.25 -8.77 25.24
C GLU A 215 7.39 -8.57 23.72
N ALA A 216 6.31 -8.27 23.00
CA ALA A 216 6.42 -8.03 21.55
C ALA A 216 7.15 -6.72 21.24
N ASN A 217 6.97 -5.68 22.06
CA ASN A 217 7.74 -4.44 21.93
C ASN A 217 9.23 -4.67 22.17
N ARG A 218 9.57 -5.44 23.22
CA ARG A 218 10.95 -5.81 23.55
C ARG A 218 11.64 -6.45 22.36
N ILE A 219 11.02 -7.47 21.79
CA ILE A 219 11.58 -8.23 20.67
C ILE A 219 11.70 -7.36 19.41
N ASP A 220 10.68 -6.57 19.07
CA ASP A 220 10.75 -5.70 17.90
C ASP A 220 11.87 -4.64 18.03
N VAL A 221 11.99 -4.00 19.20
CA VAL A 221 13.03 -2.99 19.46
C VAL A 221 14.42 -3.62 19.48
N ALA A 222 14.61 -4.77 20.15
CA ALA A 222 15.89 -5.48 20.18
C ALA A 222 16.34 -5.88 18.77
N THR A 223 15.44 -6.50 18.00
CA THR A 223 15.71 -6.95 16.64
C THR A 223 16.08 -5.78 15.72
N LEU A 224 15.31 -4.69 15.76
CA LEU A 224 15.59 -3.53 14.93
C LEU A 224 16.87 -2.81 15.37
N THR A 225 17.17 -2.78 16.67
CA THR A 225 18.43 -2.23 17.19
C THR A 225 19.62 -3.01 16.64
N LEU A 226 19.57 -4.34 16.67
CA LEU A 226 20.62 -5.20 16.11
C LEU A 226 20.77 -5.02 14.60
N ALA A 227 19.66 -5.05 13.86
CA ALA A 227 19.66 -4.96 12.40
C ALA A 227 20.20 -3.63 11.87
N THR A 228 20.08 -2.55 12.64
CA THR A 228 20.44 -1.22 12.17
C THR A 228 21.86 -0.78 12.55
N ASN A 229 22.56 -1.51 13.42
CA ASN A 229 23.89 -1.13 13.92
C ASN A 229 25.05 -1.94 13.32
N ASP A 230 24.83 -2.64 12.20
CA ASP A 230 25.85 -3.35 11.41
C ASP A 230 26.90 -4.13 12.24
N GLY A 231 26.48 -4.75 13.35
CA GLY A 231 27.34 -5.57 14.20
C GLY A 231 28.20 -4.82 15.24
N TYR A 232 28.12 -3.49 15.34
CA TYR A 232 28.88 -2.69 16.33
C TYR A 232 28.16 -2.47 17.67
N ILE A 233 27.20 -3.34 18.01
CA ILE A 233 26.64 -3.36 19.36
C ILE A 233 27.50 -4.29 20.21
N GLU A 234 28.18 -3.73 21.21
CA GLU A 234 28.76 -4.52 22.31
C GLU A 234 27.66 -5.43 22.88
N ASN A 235 27.88 -6.74 22.87
CA ASN A 235 26.95 -7.78 23.36
C ASN A 235 25.80 -8.17 22.41
N SER A 236 25.97 -8.04 21.08
CA SER A 236 25.00 -8.54 20.09
C SER A 236 24.65 -10.02 20.29
N HIS A 237 25.63 -10.85 20.65
CA HIS A 237 25.45 -12.27 20.97
C HIS A 237 24.51 -12.46 22.18
N ASP A 238 24.75 -11.75 23.27
CA ASP A 238 23.94 -11.85 24.50
C ASP A 238 22.51 -11.40 24.23
N ILE A 239 22.31 -10.34 23.43
CA ILE A 239 20.97 -9.90 23.03
C ILE A 239 20.26 -11.01 22.24
N MET A 240 20.96 -11.67 21.30
CA MET A 240 20.42 -12.78 20.53
C MET A 240 20.00 -13.96 21.42
N GLU A 241 20.81 -14.34 22.40
CA GLU A 241 20.49 -15.41 23.35
C GLU A 241 19.21 -15.12 24.15
N ILE A 242 18.94 -13.86 24.47
CA ILE A 242 17.74 -13.47 25.24
C ILE A 242 16.50 -13.36 24.34
N ILE A 243 16.64 -13.01 23.06
CA ILE A 243 15.47 -12.81 22.16
C ILE A 243 15.06 -14.07 21.38
N LEU A 244 16.00 -14.92 20.97
CA LEU A 244 15.73 -16.14 20.17
C LEU A 244 14.71 -17.09 20.84
N PRO A 245 14.79 -17.38 22.15
CA PRO A 245 13.86 -18.29 22.81
C PRO A 245 12.44 -17.73 22.94
N SER A 246 12.25 -16.41 22.76
CA SER A 246 10.99 -15.75 23.02
C SER A 246 9.84 -16.29 22.15
N PRO A 247 8.64 -16.51 22.71
CA PRO A 247 7.46 -16.92 21.95
C PRO A 247 6.99 -15.85 20.94
N THR A 248 7.36 -14.59 21.13
CA THR A 248 6.99 -13.49 20.22
C THR A 248 8.01 -13.28 19.09
N PHE A 249 9.14 -14.00 19.11
CA PHE A 249 10.13 -13.97 18.04
C PHE A 249 9.61 -14.67 16.76
N LYS A 250 9.56 -13.92 15.65
CA LYS A 250 8.88 -14.28 14.39
C LYS A 250 9.86 -14.42 13.22
N ILE A 251 9.42 -15.04 12.11
CA ILE A 251 10.22 -15.11 10.87
C ILE A 251 10.68 -13.72 10.43
N ARG A 252 9.78 -12.73 10.40
CA ARG A 252 10.14 -11.34 10.09
C ARG A 252 11.31 -10.78 10.91
N HIS A 253 11.53 -11.29 12.14
CA HIS A 253 12.65 -10.85 12.97
C HIS A 253 13.95 -11.52 12.54
N ILE A 254 13.96 -12.83 12.28
CA ILE A 254 15.18 -13.49 11.79
C ILE A 254 15.64 -12.89 10.47
N ILE A 255 14.72 -12.53 9.57
CA ILE A 255 15.06 -11.88 8.30
C ILE A 255 15.95 -10.64 8.52
N LEU A 256 15.70 -9.89 9.60
CA LEU A 256 16.44 -8.67 9.93
C LEU A 256 17.82 -8.95 10.54
N VAL A 257 17.99 -10.06 11.27
CA VAL A 257 19.20 -10.32 12.06
C VAL A 257 19.97 -11.58 11.65
N ILE A 258 19.54 -12.29 10.60
CA ILE A 258 20.13 -13.58 10.18
C ILE A 258 21.62 -13.50 9.91
N ASN A 259 22.12 -12.37 9.42
CA ASN A 259 23.54 -12.14 9.15
C ASN A 259 24.39 -12.06 10.42
N LEU A 260 23.77 -11.76 11.58
CA LEU A 260 24.44 -11.68 12.88
C LEU A 260 24.47 -13.03 13.60
N LEU A 261 23.71 -14.02 13.12
CA LEU A 261 23.61 -15.32 13.75
C LEU A 261 24.80 -16.21 13.41
N SER A 262 25.20 -17.07 14.34
CA SER A 262 26.04 -18.23 14.04
C SER A 262 25.22 -19.33 13.35
N GLU A 263 25.90 -20.25 12.65
CA GLU A 263 25.24 -21.43 12.06
C GLU A 263 24.45 -22.22 13.11
N LYS A 264 25.04 -22.40 14.30
CA LYS A 264 24.37 -23.05 15.44
C LYS A 264 23.05 -22.37 15.80
N GLN A 265 23.03 -21.04 15.92
CA GLN A 265 21.82 -20.28 16.26
C GLN A 265 20.76 -20.35 15.14
N ILE A 266 21.19 -20.43 13.87
CA ILE A 266 20.27 -20.63 12.74
C ILE A 266 19.63 -22.02 12.83
N THR A 267 20.41 -23.07 13.10
CA THR A 267 19.89 -24.43 13.28
C THR A 267 18.90 -24.49 14.45
N GLU A 268 19.26 -23.93 15.61
CA GLU A 268 18.37 -23.85 16.78
C GLU A 268 17.07 -23.10 16.47
N PHE A 269 17.16 -21.99 15.74
CA PHE A 269 15.97 -21.26 15.29
C PHE A 269 15.09 -22.14 14.39
N MET A 270 15.67 -22.81 13.38
CA MET A 270 14.93 -23.64 12.43
C MET A 270 14.24 -24.82 13.13
N GLU A 271 14.91 -25.48 14.08
CA GLU A 271 14.31 -26.57 14.88
C GLU A 271 13.16 -26.07 15.76
N LEU A 272 13.36 -24.94 16.44
CA LEU A 272 12.35 -24.34 17.29
C LEU A 272 11.14 -23.87 16.47
N TRP A 273 11.37 -23.37 15.26
CA TRP A 273 10.33 -22.96 14.32
C TRP A 273 9.58 -24.13 13.71
N ALA A 274 10.27 -25.19 13.29
CA ALA A 274 9.66 -26.45 12.86
C ALA A 274 8.65 -26.97 13.89
N LYS A 275 9.03 -26.97 15.18
CA LYS A 275 8.15 -27.34 16.31
C LYS A 275 6.96 -26.39 16.49
N ARG A 276 7.10 -25.10 16.20
CA ARG A 276 6.00 -24.11 16.28
C ARG A 276 5.05 -24.24 15.10
N THR A 277 5.55 -24.38 13.88
CA THR A 277 4.75 -24.53 12.66
C THR A 277 3.88 -25.79 12.70
N ALA A 278 4.41 -26.90 13.21
CA ALA A 278 3.66 -28.14 13.41
C ALA A 278 2.43 -27.99 14.33
N LYS A 279 2.35 -26.91 15.13
CA LYS A 279 1.21 -26.60 16.02
C LYS A 279 0.18 -25.65 15.38
N ASN A 280 0.06 -25.63 14.05
CA ASN A 280 -0.89 -24.78 13.28
C ASN A 280 -0.66 -23.26 13.41
N PHE A 281 0.59 -22.81 13.58
CA PHE A 281 0.87 -21.38 13.62
C PHE A 281 0.73 -20.78 12.20
N LYS A 282 -0.21 -19.82 12.03
CA LYS A 282 -0.38 -19.10 10.76
C LYS A 282 0.66 -17.98 10.66
N PHE A 283 1.49 -18.02 9.62
CA PHE A 283 2.44 -16.96 9.26
C PHE A 283 2.21 -16.46 7.83
N PRO A 284 2.63 -15.22 7.52
CA PRO A 284 2.68 -14.71 6.16
C PRO A 284 3.68 -15.53 5.33
N LEU A 285 3.24 -16.02 4.17
CA LEU A 285 4.09 -16.78 3.25
C LEU A 285 5.15 -15.89 2.59
N SER A 286 4.88 -14.57 2.49
CA SER A 286 5.83 -13.54 2.06
C SER A 286 7.12 -13.53 2.88
N ASP A 287 7.01 -13.69 4.20
CA ASP A 287 8.17 -13.66 5.09
C ASP A 287 9.07 -14.88 4.84
N ILE A 288 8.49 -16.04 4.48
CA ILE A 288 9.27 -17.23 4.11
C ILE A 288 9.99 -17.00 2.79
N ALA A 289 9.29 -16.46 1.80
CA ALA A 289 9.88 -16.15 0.50
C ALA A 289 11.10 -15.22 0.64
N GLU A 290 11.04 -14.24 1.55
CA GLU A 290 12.16 -13.35 1.83
C GLU A 290 13.27 -14.01 2.67
N LEU A 291 12.94 -14.99 3.53
CA LEU A 291 13.91 -15.73 4.34
C LEU A 291 14.76 -16.71 3.49
N LEU A 292 14.15 -17.37 2.50
CA LEU A 292 14.77 -18.43 1.71
C LEU A 292 16.11 -18.03 1.04
N PRO A 293 16.22 -16.89 0.34
CA PRO A 293 17.50 -16.45 -0.22
C PRO A 293 18.60 -16.30 0.83
N LYS A 294 18.24 -15.87 2.05
CA LYS A 294 19.20 -15.65 3.15
C LYS A 294 19.66 -16.95 3.82
N LEU A 295 18.95 -18.05 3.58
CA LEU A 295 19.28 -19.38 4.11
C LEU A 295 20.19 -20.19 3.17
N LYS A 296 20.23 -19.85 1.88
CA LYS A 296 20.88 -20.65 0.82
C LYS A 296 22.26 -21.18 1.18
N ASP A 297 23.13 -20.31 1.68
CA ASP A 297 24.53 -20.64 1.98
C ASP A 297 24.77 -20.86 3.48
N ARG A 298 23.70 -20.95 4.28
CA ARG A 298 23.74 -20.94 5.74
C ARG A 298 23.17 -22.20 6.37
N VAL A 299 22.37 -22.96 5.63
CA VAL A 299 21.81 -24.24 6.06
C VAL A 299 21.90 -25.27 4.94
N PRO A 300 22.05 -26.56 5.25
CA PRO A 300 22.00 -27.61 4.24
C PRO A 300 20.66 -27.63 3.52
N LEU A 301 20.67 -27.97 2.23
CA LEU A 301 19.48 -27.99 1.38
C LEU A 301 18.35 -28.88 1.94
N GLN A 302 18.71 -30.00 2.57
CA GLN A 302 17.77 -30.89 3.23
C GLN A 302 16.92 -30.19 4.30
N TYR A 303 17.49 -29.27 5.08
CA TYR A 303 16.74 -28.53 6.10
C TYR A 303 15.68 -27.60 5.48
N ILE A 304 15.97 -27.07 4.29
CA ILE A 304 15.03 -26.23 3.55
C ILE A 304 13.87 -27.09 3.03
N ALA A 305 14.17 -28.26 2.48
CA ALA A 305 13.15 -29.22 2.03
C ALA A 305 12.26 -29.68 3.18
N ASP A 306 12.84 -30.06 4.32
CA ASP A 306 12.12 -30.48 5.52
C ASP A 306 11.22 -29.36 6.06
N PHE A 307 11.73 -28.13 6.06
CA PHE A 307 10.95 -26.96 6.48
C PHE A 307 9.73 -26.72 5.59
N LEU A 308 9.88 -26.82 4.27
CA LEU A 308 8.78 -26.67 3.31
C LEU A 308 7.74 -27.80 3.44
N LEU A 309 8.19 -29.03 3.72
CA LEU A 309 7.30 -30.15 4.02
C LEU A 309 6.43 -29.88 5.26
N ILE A 310 6.99 -29.28 6.31
CA ILE A 310 6.24 -28.92 7.51
C ILE A 310 5.21 -27.82 7.23
N ILE A 311 5.49 -26.89 6.30
CA ILE A 311 4.52 -25.88 5.84
C ILE A 311 3.37 -26.54 5.06
N GLY A 312 3.66 -27.63 4.35
CA GLY A 312 2.68 -28.48 3.71
C GLY A 312 1.97 -27.81 2.52
N ALA A 313 0.66 -28.07 2.38
CA ALA A 313 -0.15 -27.57 1.27
C ALA A 313 -0.21 -26.03 1.18
N ARG A 314 0.10 -25.32 2.28
CA ARG A 314 0.12 -23.85 2.30
C ARG A 314 1.19 -23.26 1.38
N VAL A 315 2.22 -24.01 0.99
CA VAL A 315 3.22 -23.51 0.04
C VAL A 315 2.58 -23.22 -1.34
N ILE A 316 1.58 -24.00 -1.74
CA ILE A 316 0.83 -23.79 -2.99
C ILE A 316 -0.05 -22.54 -2.92
N GLU A 317 -0.43 -22.09 -1.70
CA GLU A 317 -1.19 -20.86 -1.51
C GLU A 317 -0.39 -19.59 -1.86
N SER A 318 0.94 -19.66 -2.04
CA SER A 318 1.76 -18.49 -2.39
C SER A 318 2.89 -18.79 -3.36
N CYS A 319 2.75 -18.28 -4.58
CA CYS A 319 3.78 -18.32 -5.63
C CYS A 319 5.11 -17.66 -5.21
N SER A 320 5.08 -16.75 -4.22
CA SER A 320 6.28 -16.07 -3.74
C SER A 320 7.35 -17.05 -3.23
N ILE A 321 6.95 -18.17 -2.62
CA ILE A 321 7.88 -19.19 -2.13
C ILE A 321 8.51 -19.96 -3.30
N LEU A 322 7.71 -20.39 -4.27
CA LEU A 322 8.20 -21.12 -5.45
C LEU A 322 9.17 -20.27 -6.28
N VAL A 323 8.81 -19.00 -6.52
CA VAL A 323 9.67 -18.03 -7.22
C VAL A 323 10.95 -17.79 -6.43
N ALA A 324 10.87 -17.58 -5.11
CA ALA A 324 12.05 -17.39 -4.27
C ALA A 324 12.98 -18.62 -4.29
N LEU A 325 12.42 -19.84 -4.33
CA LEU A 325 13.20 -21.07 -4.46
C LEU A 325 13.93 -21.13 -5.80
N GLN A 326 13.23 -20.91 -6.91
CA GLN A 326 13.85 -20.93 -8.24
C GLN A 326 14.93 -19.85 -8.39
N GLN A 327 14.66 -18.63 -7.93
CA GLN A 327 15.63 -17.53 -8.01
C GLN A 327 16.86 -17.77 -7.13
N SER A 328 16.65 -18.32 -5.94
CA SER A 328 17.75 -18.51 -4.99
C SER A 328 18.56 -19.76 -5.30
N PHE A 329 17.92 -20.87 -5.64
CA PHE A 329 18.56 -22.18 -5.75
C PHE A 329 18.66 -22.73 -7.18
N GLY A 330 18.07 -22.06 -8.16
CA GLY A 330 18.04 -22.48 -9.56
C GLY A 330 16.74 -23.20 -9.93
N SER A 331 16.45 -23.26 -11.24
CA SER A 331 15.26 -23.93 -11.78
C SER A 331 15.23 -25.43 -11.50
N GLU A 332 16.41 -26.06 -11.44
CA GLU A 332 16.60 -27.50 -11.19
C GLU A 332 16.44 -27.87 -9.71
N ILE A 333 16.15 -26.93 -8.82
CA ILE A 333 16.04 -27.21 -7.37
C ILE A 333 15.01 -28.29 -7.06
N PHE A 334 13.92 -28.31 -7.83
CA PHE A 334 12.88 -29.30 -7.68
C PHE A 334 13.28 -30.66 -8.23
N GLU A 335 14.41 -30.82 -8.93
CA GLU A 335 14.90 -32.12 -9.42
C GLU A 335 15.85 -32.79 -8.43
N THR A 336 16.29 -32.05 -7.40
CA THR A 336 17.22 -32.54 -6.39
C THR A 336 16.63 -33.68 -5.53
N PRO A 337 17.44 -34.66 -5.08
CA PRO A 337 16.98 -35.74 -4.22
C PRO A 337 16.32 -35.26 -2.91
N GLU A 338 16.85 -34.18 -2.33
CA GLU A 338 16.38 -33.58 -1.07
C GLU A 338 14.93 -33.12 -1.17
N PHE A 339 14.51 -32.66 -2.35
CA PHE A 339 13.14 -32.20 -2.63
C PHE A 339 12.19 -33.32 -3.07
N ALA A 340 12.62 -34.60 -3.08
CA ALA A 340 11.78 -35.71 -3.55
C ALA A 340 10.46 -35.83 -2.77
N ALA A 341 10.53 -35.85 -1.44
CA ALA A 341 9.33 -35.92 -0.60
C ALA A 341 8.43 -34.68 -0.76
N TYR A 342 9.02 -33.51 -1.01
CA TYR A 342 8.27 -32.29 -1.30
C TYR A 342 7.55 -32.39 -2.66
N ARG A 343 8.22 -32.90 -3.70
CA ARG A 343 7.60 -33.20 -4.99
C ARG A 343 6.44 -34.17 -4.85
N ASP A 344 6.63 -35.28 -4.14
CA ASP A 344 5.59 -36.28 -3.92
C ASP A 344 4.38 -35.69 -3.20
N MET A 345 4.62 -34.82 -2.20
CA MET A 345 3.56 -34.08 -1.51
C MET A 345 2.81 -33.15 -2.46
N ILE A 346 3.51 -32.34 -3.26
CA ILE A 346 2.89 -31.44 -4.23
C ILE A 346 2.12 -32.24 -5.28
N GLN A 347 2.68 -33.31 -5.83
CA GLN A 347 2.04 -34.19 -6.80
C GLN A 347 0.79 -34.86 -6.22
N LYS A 348 0.83 -35.27 -4.95
CA LYS A 348 -0.36 -35.78 -4.25
C LYS A 348 -1.43 -34.70 -4.08
N ILE A 349 -1.05 -33.48 -3.71
CA ILE A 349 -2.00 -32.35 -3.64
C ILE A 349 -2.56 -32.01 -5.02
N VAL A 350 -1.75 -32.17 -6.07
CA VAL A 350 -2.12 -31.89 -7.46
C VAL A 350 -3.08 -32.93 -8.03
N ASN A 351 -2.84 -34.21 -7.72
CA ASN A 351 -3.61 -35.35 -8.21
C ASN A 351 -4.89 -35.63 -7.40
N GLU A 352 -4.93 -35.25 -6.12
CA GLU A 352 -6.19 -35.19 -5.38
C GLU A 352 -7.02 -34.04 -5.99
N GLU A 353 -8.34 -34.21 -6.20
CA GLU A 353 -9.31 -33.23 -6.77
C GLU A 353 -9.30 -31.82 -6.13
N LYS A 354 -8.43 -31.60 -5.15
CA LYS A 354 -8.09 -30.35 -4.50
C LYS A 354 -7.47 -29.32 -5.41
N VAL A 355 -6.85 -29.58 -6.57
CA VAL A 355 -6.40 -28.45 -7.42
C VAL A 355 -7.57 -27.70 -8.00
N MET A 356 -8.58 -28.41 -8.51
CA MET A 356 -9.81 -27.75 -8.96
C MET A 356 -10.54 -27.10 -7.78
N GLU A 357 -10.47 -27.67 -6.58
CA GLU A 357 -11.01 -27.07 -5.35
C GLU A 357 -10.19 -25.87 -4.82
N ILE A 358 -8.87 -25.86 -4.95
CA ILE A 358 -7.93 -24.82 -4.52
C ILE A 358 -7.94 -23.68 -5.54
N VAL A 359 -7.95 -23.99 -6.84
CA VAL A 359 -8.21 -23.04 -7.92
C VAL A 359 -9.60 -22.43 -7.75
N SER A 360 -10.63 -23.24 -7.43
CA SER A 360 -11.98 -22.71 -7.19
C SER A 360 -12.22 -22.10 -5.80
N LYS A 361 -11.32 -22.29 -4.83
CA LYS A 361 -11.35 -21.62 -3.51
C LYS A 361 -10.41 -20.41 -3.41
N ASN A 362 -9.37 -20.33 -4.24
CA ASN A 362 -8.41 -19.22 -4.31
C ASN A 362 -8.70 -18.23 -5.45
N PHE A 363 -9.96 -18.09 -5.86
CA PHE A 363 -10.45 -16.95 -6.65
C PHE A 363 -10.17 -15.57 -6.02
N TYR A 364 -9.61 -15.51 -4.81
CA TYR A 364 -9.32 -14.25 -4.12
C TYR A 364 -8.06 -13.52 -4.63
N SER A 365 -7.21 -14.16 -5.44
CA SER A 365 -6.07 -13.47 -6.05
C SER A 365 -5.89 -13.86 -7.53
N PRO A 366 -6.30 -13.01 -8.47
CA PRO A 366 -6.19 -13.33 -9.90
C PRO A 366 -4.78 -13.62 -10.38
N TYR A 367 -3.77 -13.00 -9.77
CA TYR A 367 -2.37 -13.20 -10.12
C TYR A 367 -1.85 -14.59 -9.73
N VAL A 368 -2.34 -15.15 -8.62
CA VAL A 368 -2.02 -16.52 -8.19
C VAL A 368 -2.61 -17.51 -9.18
N PHE A 369 -3.87 -17.28 -9.60
CA PHE A 369 -4.51 -18.16 -10.57
C PHE A 369 -3.80 -18.12 -11.93
N THR A 370 -3.46 -16.94 -12.45
CA THR A 370 -2.65 -16.80 -13.68
C THR A 370 -1.30 -17.52 -13.57
N THR A 371 -0.63 -17.44 -12.41
CA THR A 371 0.67 -18.10 -12.21
C THR A 371 0.53 -19.63 -12.17
N CYS A 372 -0.52 -20.17 -11.57
CA CYS A 372 -0.81 -21.60 -11.62
C CYS A 372 -1.07 -22.06 -13.06
N LEU A 373 -1.80 -21.27 -13.86
CA LEU A 373 -2.04 -21.55 -15.27
C LEU A 373 -0.74 -21.53 -16.08
N LEU A 374 0.16 -20.56 -15.83
CA LEU A 374 1.50 -20.50 -16.42
C LEU A 374 2.32 -21.75 -16.10
N ILE A 375 2.37 -22.15 -14.82
CA ILE A 375 3.11 -23.33 -14.39
C ILE A 375 2.56 -24.59 -15.07
N LEU A 376 1.24 -24.74 -15.16
CA LEU A 376 0.60 -25.85 -15.86
C LEU A 376 0.95 -25.86 -17.36
N HIS A 377 0.92 -24.69 -18.00
CA HIS A 377 1.26 -24.54 -19.41
C HIS A 377 2.71 -24.91 -19.70
N GLU A 378 3.65 -24.40 -18.90
CA GLU A 378 5.09 -24.53 -19.16
C GLU A 378 5.69 -25.85 -18.67
N ASN A 379 5.16 -26.45 -17.59
CA ASN A 379 5.87 -27.53 -16.89
C ASN A 379 5.06 -28.84 -16.75
N TYR A 380 3.77 -28.86 -17.07
CA TYR A 380 2.89 -30.00 -16.78
C TYR A 380 1.99 -30.44 -17.95
N GLY A 381 2.42 -30.16 -19.19
CA GLY A 381 1.77 -30.70 -20.39
C GLY A 381 0.60 -29.86 -20.93
N GLY A 382 0.44 -28.61 -20.46
CA GLY A 382 -0.57 -27.67 -20.96
C GLY A 382 -1.69 -27.39 -19.96
N VAL A 383 -2.37 -26.25 -20.14
CA VAL A 383 -3.63 -25.97 -19.43
C VAL A 383 -4.75 -26.81 -20.05
N PRO A 384 -5.60 -27.51 -19.27
CA PRO A 384 -6.78 -28.19 -19.82
C PRO A 384 -7.71 -27.20 -20.54
N VAL A 385 -8.17 -27.57 -21.75
CA VAL A 385 -9.00 -26.69 -22.61
C VAL A 385 -10.29 -26.27 -21.90
N GLU A 386 -10.93 -27.19 -21.18
CA GLU A 386 -12.16 -26.94 -20.44
C GLU A 386 -11.95 -25.94 -19.30
N LEU A 387 -10.78 -25.97 -18.65
CA LEU A 387 -10.42 -25.02 -17.59
C LEU A 387 -10.19 -23.62 -18.17
N ALA A 388 -9.53 -23.52 -19.33
CA ALA A 388 -9.29 -22.25 -20.00
C ALA A 388 -10.61 -21.62 -20.49
N ILE A 389 -11.51 -22.41 -21.09
CA ILE A 389 -12.86 -21.96 -21.51
C ILE A 389 -13.64 -21.45 -20.30
N LYS A 390 -13.70 -22.25 -19.23
CA LYS A 390 -14.40 -21.89 -18.00
C LYS A 390 -13.84 -20.59 -17.41
N CYS A 391 -12.52 -20.44 -17.39
CA CYS A 391 -11.88 -19.24 -16.90
C CYS A 391 -12.34 -18.00 -17.68
N VAL A 392 -12.31 -18.04 -19.01
CA VAL A 392 -12.71 -16.90 -19.86
C VAL A 392 -14.18 -16.51 -19.65
N LEU A 393 -15.07 -17.50 -19.56
CA LEU A 393 -16.52 -17.26 -19.48
C LEU A 393 -17.00 -16.90 -18.07
N GLU A 394 -16.39 -17.44 -17.02
CA GLU A 394 -16.94 -17.36 -15.65
C GLU A 394 -16.08 -16.56 -14.67
N SER A 395 -14.80 -16.32 -14.95
CA SER A 395 -13.94 -15.60 -14.00
C SER A 395 -14.31 -14.11 -13.92
N PRO A 396 -14.43 -13.52 -12.72
CA PRO A 396 -14.66 -12.08 -12.59
C PRO A 396 -13.39 -11.25 -12.84
N ASP A 397 -12.21 -11.89 -12.83
CA ASP A 397 -10.95 -11.17 -12.78
C ASP A 397 -10.23 -11.10 -14.14
N PRO A 398 -9.65 -9.95 -14.53
CA PRO A 398 -9.00 -9.81 -15.84
C PRO A 398 -7.72 -10.64 -16.07
N PRO A 399 -6.74 -10.74 -15.13
CA PRO A 399 -5.46 -11.41 -15.40
C PRO A 399 -5.55 -12.88 -15.83
N PRO A 400 -6.33 -13.77 -15.17
CA PRO A 400 -6.43 -15.16 -15.59
C PRO A 400 -7.24 -15.31 -16.89
N ARG A 401 -8.26 -14.47 -17.09
CA ARG A 401 -9.04 -14.44 -18.34
C ARG A 401 -8.21 -14.07 -19.54
N ARG A 402 -7.41 -13.01 -19.45
CA ARG A 402 -6.50 -12.61 -20.53
C ARG A 402 -5.54 -13.74 -20.89
N TYR A 403 -4.94 -14.37 -19.88
CA TYR A 403 -3.97 -15.45 -20.11
C TYR A 403 -4.63 -16.67 -20.77
N CYS A 404 -5.79 -17.10 -20.28
CA CYS A 404 -6.55 -18.17 -20.92
C CYS A 404 -7.02 -17.78 -22.32
N MET A 405 -7.40 -16.51 -22.55
CA MET A 405 -7.80 -16.02 -23.87
C MET A 405 -6.65 -16.11 -24.87
N GLN A 406 -5.44 -15.72 -24.47
CA GLN A 406 -4.23 -15.86 -25.27
C GLN A 406 -3.90 -17.31 -25.60
N ILE A 407 -4.04 -18.22 -24.63
CA ILE A 407 -3.85 -19.66 -24.87
C ILE A 407 -4.90 -20.15 -25.88
N LEU A 408 -6.17 -19.79 -25.71
CA LEU A 408 -7.25 -20.25 -26.58
C LEU A 408 -7.18 -19.66 -28.01
N THR A 409 -6.45 -18.56 -28.22
CA THR A 409 -6.15 -18.04 -29.56
C THR A 409 -4.95 -18.71 -30.23
N GLU A 410 -4.20 -19.56 -29.54
CA GLU A 410 -3.18 -20.42 -30.17
C GLU A 410 -3.84 -21.53 -31.01
N LEU A 411 -3.29 -21.83 -32.18
CA LEU A 411 -3.86 -22.81 -33.13
C LEU A 411 -4.00 -24.22 -32.53
N SER A 412 -3.07 -24.62 -31.66
CA SER A 412 -3.07 -25.89 -30.93
C SER A 412 -4.32 -26.05 -30.06
N TYR A 413 -4.74 -24.97 -29.41
CA TYR A 413 -5.92 -24.91 -28.56
C TYR A 413 -7.19 -24.63 -29.35
N PHE A 414 -7.16 -23.66 -30.26
CA PHE A 414 -8.31 -23.21 -31.05
C PHE A 414 -8.97 -24.35 -31.82
N SER A 415 -8.17 -25.28 -32.37
CA SER A 415 -8.67 -26.45 -33.10
C SER A 415 -9.46 -27.45 -32.23
N LEU A 416 -9.32 -27.37 -30.91
CA LEU A 416 -10.00 -28.22 -29.93
C LEU A 416 -11.32 -27.61 -29.45
N ILE A 417 -11.63 -26.36 -29.82
CA ILE A 417 -12.81 -25.63 -29.35
C ILE A 417 -13.94 -25.74 -30.38
N SER A 418 -15.14 -26.07 -29.91
CA SER A 418 -16.33 -26.09 -30.77
C SER A 418 -16.75 -24.67 -31.19
N THR A 419 -17.31 -24.53 -32.39
CA THR A 419 -17.76 -23.25 -32.94
C THR A 419 -18.67 -22.46 -32.01
N ASN A 420 -19.63 -23.11 -31.36
CA ASN A 420 -20.58 -22.46 -30.45
C ASN A 420 -19.88 -21.85 -29.23
N VAL A 421 -18.81 -22.51 -28.75
CA VAL A 421 -18.02 -22.03 -27.61
C VAL A 421 -17.14 -20.85 -28.03
N VAL A 422 -16.58 -20.87 -29.24
CA VAL A 422 -15.82 -19.72 -29.79
C VAL A 422 -16.71 -18.48 -29.91
N VAL A 423 -17.95 -18.64 -30.38
CA VAL A 423 -18.93 -17.55 -30.43
C VAL A 423 -19.17 -16.95 -29.04
N ALA A 424 -19.45 -17.79 -28.03
CA ALA A 424 -19.66 -17.34 -26.65
C ALA A 424 -18.43 -16.64 -26.06
N ILE A 425 -17.22 -17.12 -26.35
CA ILE A 425 -15.97 -16.50 -25.92
C ILE A 425 -15.79 -15.11 -26.55
N ILE A 426 -16.05 -14.97 -27.86
CA ILE A 426 -15.93 -13.68 -28.56
C ILE A 426 -16.92 -12.66 -27.98
N GLU A 427 -18.17 -13.04 -27.79
CA GLU A 427 -19.19 -12.15 -27.20
C GLU A 427 -18.76 -11.67 -25.81
N THR A 428 -18.36 -12.62 -24.94
CA THR A 428 -17.89 -12.32 -23.59
C THR A 428 -16.67 -11.39 -23.59
N ALA A 429 -15.71 -11.63 -24.49
CA ALA A 429 -14.48 -10.83 -24.57
C ALA A 429 -14.74 -9.39 -25.05
N LEU A 430 -15.66 -9.19 -26.00
CA LEU A 430 -16.00 -7.87 -26.53
C LEU A 430 -16.82 -7.03 -25.54
N GLU A 431 -17.66 -7.67 -24.72
CA GLU A 431 -18.43 -7.03 -23.65
C GLU A 431 -17.57 -6.57 -22.45
N ASP A 432 -16.38 -7.14 -22.27
CA ASP A 432 -15.53 -6.87 -21.11
C ASP A 432 -15.17 -5.38 -20.96
N MET A 433 -14.95 -4.85 -19.76
CA MET A 433 -14.51 -3.45 -19.59
C MET A 433 -13.02 -3.24 -19.89
N ASP A 434 -12.27 -4.33 -20.03
CA ASP A 434 -10.85 -4.35 -20.24
C ASP A 434 -10.47 -4.31 -21.73
N SER A 435 -9.77 -3.25 -22.14
CA SER A 435 -9.35 -3.08 -23.52
C SER A 435 -8.50 -4.24 -24.05
N VAL A 436 -7.64 -4.84 -23.22
CA VAL A 436 -6.77 -5.95 -23.66
C VAL A 436 -7.60 -7.18 -23.99
N MET A 437 -8.58 -7.50 -23.14
CA MET A 437 -9.51 -8.62 -23.37
C MET A 437 -10.32 -8.43 -24.65
N ARG A 438 -10.80 -7.20 -24.90
CA ARG A 438 -11.52 -6.88 -26.13
C ARG A 438 -10.66 -7.07 -27.38
N PHE A 439 -9.37 -6.68 -27.35
CA PHE A 439 -8.47 -6.89 -28.48
C PHE A 439 -8.15 -8.36 -28.73
N GLU A 440 -7.99 -9.16 -27.67
CA GLU A 440 -7.85 -10.62 -27.80
C GLU A 440 -9.14 -11.26 -28.35
N GLY A 441 -10.31 -10.74 -27.97
CA GLY A 441 -11.61 -11.08 -28.58
C GLY A 441 -11.66 -10.82 -30.08
N LEU A 442 -11.14 -9.67 -30.53
CA LEU A 442 -11.00 -9.36 -31.95
C LEU A 442 -10.00 -10.28 -32.66
N ALA A 443 -8.89 -10.65 -32.02
CA ALA A 443 -7.93 -11.60 -32.56
C ALA A 443 -8.58 -12.99 -32.76
N MET A 444 -9.34 -13.48 -31.78
CA MET A 444 -10.10 -14.72 -31.90
C MET A 444 -11.17 -14.63 -33.00
N ALA A 445 -11.86 -13.50 -33.12
CA ALA A 445 -12.84 -13.29 -34.19
C ALA A 445 -12.20 -13.30 -35.58
N GLN A 446 -11.02 -12.67 -35.74
CA GLN A 446 -10.25 -12.74 -36.99
C GLN A 446 -9.82 -14.17 -37.31
N LEU A 447 -9.31 -14.91 -36.32
CA LEU A 447 -8.91 -16.31 -36.48
C LEU A 447 -10.10 -17.18 -36.89
N ALA A 448 -11.27 -16.98 -36.26
CA ALA A 448 -12.48 -17.71 -36.58
C ALA A 448 -13.02 -17.36 -37.97
N LEU A 449 -12.95 -16.10 -38.40
CA LEU A 449 -13.31 -15.69 -39.77
C LEU A 449 -12.41 -16.30 -40.85
N GLN A 450 -11.16 -16.63 -40.51
CA GLN A 450 -10.23 -17.29 -41.43
C GLN A 450 -10.43 -18.81 -41.50
N ASN A 451 -10.84 -19.44 -40.40
CA ASN A 451 -10.85 -20.90 -40.26
C ASN A 451 -12.24 -21.55 -40.36
N TYR A 452 -13.34 -20.80 -40.18
CA TYR A 452 -14.69 -21.35 -40.20
C TYR A 452 -15.41 -21.21 -41.55
N ASN A 453 -16.46 -22.01 -41.73
CA ASN A 453 -17.32 -21.98 -42.91
C ASN A 453 -18.21 -20.72 -42.96
N ASN A 454 -18.81 -20.45 -44.12
CA ASN A 454 -19.60 -19.25 -44.36
C ASN A 454 -20.77 -19.05 -43.37
N SER A 455 -21.37 -20.13 -42.85
CA SER A 455 -22.49 -20.04 -41.90
C SER A 455 -22.03 -19.45 -40.55
N SER A 456 -20.93 -19.97 -40.01
CA SER A 456 -20.36 -19.48 -38.74
C SER A 456 -19.69 -18.12 -38.87
N GLN A 457 -19.15 -17.80 -40.06
CA GLN A 457 -18.64 -16.45 -40.34
C GLN A 457 -19.74 -15.38 -40.30
N CYS A 458 -20.96 -15.71 -40.73
CA CYS A 458 -22.09 -14.77 -40.68
C CYS A 458 -22.45 -14.40 -39.23
N GLU A 459 -22.42 -15.38 -38.32
CA GLU A 459 -22.69 -15.18 -36.89
C GLU A 459 -21.64 -14.26 -36.25
N ILE A 460 -20.35 -14.52 -36.50
CA ILE A 460 -19.25 -13.68 -35.99
C ILE A 460 -19.33 -12.25 -36.55
N LYS A 461 -19.63 -12.08 -37.83
CA LYS A 461 -19.83 -10.75 -38.45
C LYS A 461 -21.02 -10.01 -37.83
N SER A 462 -22.09 -10.72 -37.48
CA SER A 462 -23.25 -10.14 -36.81
C SER A 462 -22.88 -9.58 -35.45
N ILE A 463 -22.08 -10.31 -34.66
CA ILE A 463 -21.60 -9.86 -33.35
C ILE A 463 -20.72 -8.61 -33.51
N LEU A 464 -19.74 -8.64 -34.41
CA LEU A 464 -18.83 -7.52 -34.64
C LEU A 464 -19.57 -6.24 -35.08
N ASN A 465 -20.65 -6.36 -35.85
CA ASN A 465 -21.45 -5.20 -36.27
C ASN A 465 -22.03 -4.39 -35.09
N ASN A 466 -22.32 -5.02 -33.96
CA ASN A 466 -22.83 -4.33 -32.76
C ASN A 466 -21.79 -3.39 -32.11
N TRP A 467 -20.50 -3.62 -32.39
CA TRP A 467 -19.38 -2.91 -31.77
C TRP A 467 -18.70 -1.89 -32.69
N LYS A 468 -19.21 -1.69 -33.92
CA LYS A 468 -18.58 -0.81 -34.92
C LYS A 468 -18.48 0.66 -34.49
N ASP A 469 -19.38 1.11 -33.61
CA ASP A 469 -19.47 2.49 -33.13
C ASP A 469 -18.93 2.65 -31.69
N ASP A 470 -18.32 1.59 -31.14
CA ASP A 470 -17.70 1.64 -29.81
C ASP A 470 -16.51 2.61 -29.80
N ARG A 471 -16.42 3.40 -28.72
CA ARG A 471 -15.40 4.46 -28.55
C ARG A 471 -13.96 3.91 -28.56
N TRP A 472 -13.75 2.67 -28.12
CA TRP A 472 -12.44 2.08 -27.87
C TRP A 472 -12.01 1.11 -28.98
N ILE A 473 -12.91 0.23 -29.41
CA ILE A 473 -12.59 -0.82 -30.40
C ILE A 473 -13.24 -0.62 -31.77
N GLY A 474 -14.16 0.34 -31.91
CA GLY A 474 -14.96 0.52 -33.14
C GLY A 474 -14.11 0.76 -34.38
N THR A 475 -12.95 1.41 -34.24
CA THR A 475 -11.98 1.58 -35.32
C THR A 475 -11.45 0.24 -35.85
N ASP A 476 -11.05 -0.68 -34.98
CA ASP A 476 -10.48 -1.97 -35.38
C ASP A 476 -11.57 -2.96 -35.81
N VAL A 477 -12.75 -2.90 -35.20
CA VAL A 477 -13.96 -3.59 -35.68
C VAL A 477 -14.30 -3.15 -37.11
N ARG A 478 -14.32 -1.84 -37.38
CA ARG A 478 -14.53 -1.30 -38.73
C ARG A 478 -13.45 -1.72 -39.71
N LYS A 479 -12.18 -1.90 -39.29
CA LYS A 479 -11.14 -2.48 -40.15
C LYS A 479 -11.43 -3.96 -40.47
N ILE A 480 -11.79 -4.76 -39.47
CA ILE A 480 -12.13 -6.19 -39.66
C ILE A 480 -13.34 -6.35 -40.58
N LEU A 481 -14.31 -5.42 -40.50
CA LEU A 481 -15.52 -5.39 -41.32
C LEU A 481 -15.37 -4.59 -42.63
N ASN A 482 -14.24 -3.90 -42.85
CA ASN A 482 -13.95 -3.00 -43.98
C ASN A 482 -14.87 -1.75 -44.12
N ILE A 483 -14.91 -0.84 -43.12
CA ILE A 483 -15.75 0.40 -43.02
C ILE A 483 -14.88 1.68 -42.76
N PRO A 484 -15.17 2.90 -43.32
CA PRO A 484 -14.39 4.17 -43.16
C PRO A 484 -14.65 5.04 -41.87
N ILE A 485 -13.78 6.02 -41.50
CA ILE A 485 -13.73 6.77 -40.18
C ILE A 485 -13.66 8.34 -40.31
N GLU A 486 -14.36 9.15 -39.46
CA GLU A 486 -14.36 10.66 -39.38
C GLU A 486 -14.18 11.23 -37.91
N ALA A 487 -13.82 12.53 -37.65
CA ALA A 487 -13.38 13.10 -36.32
C ALA A 487 -14.08 14.42 -35.80
N ASN A 488 -14.12 14.71 -34.46
CA ASN A 488 -14.84 15.88 -33.84
C ASN A 488 -14.22 16.50 -32.51
N THR A 489 -14.46 17.79 -32.15
CA THR A 489 -13.77 18.64 -31.09
C THR A 489 -14.64 19.66 -30.26
N GLY A 490 -14.42 19.86 -28.94
CA GLY A 490 -15.02 20.95 -28.09
C GLY A 490 -14.23 21.32 -26.79
N SER A 491 -14.29 22.59 -26.30
CA SER A 491 -13.33 23.24 -25.35
C SER A 491 -13.73 23.33 -23.85
N ALA A 492 -12.75 23.15 -22.93
CA ALA A 492 -12.88 22.88 -21.49
C ALA A 492 -13.31 24.03 -20.55
N THR A 493 -13.27 25.30 -20.97
CA THR A 493 -13.53 26.46 -20.09
C THR A 493 -14.99 26.62 -19.68
N HIS A 494 -15.93 26.28 -20.56
CA HIS A 494 -17.36 26.39 -20.29
C HIS A 494 -17.83 25.43 -19.19
N LEU A 495 -17.18 24.27 -19.10
CA LEU A 495 -17.55 23.21 -18.14
C LEU A 495 -17.27 23.62 -16.68
N ILE A 496 -16.17 24.34 -16.43
CA ILE A 496 -15.74 24.64 -15.06
C ILE A 496 -16.63 25.70 -14.40
N GLU A 497 -17.07 26.72 -15.15
CA GLU A 497 -17.96 27.77 -14.62
C GLU A 497 -19.36 27.24 -14.31
N GLU A 498 -19.89 26.33 -15.13
CA GLU A 498 -21.17 25.66 -14.86
C GLU A 498 -21.08 24.75 -13.63
N MET A 499 -19.96 24.02 -13.46
CA MET A 499 -19.74 23.15 -12.30
C MET A 499 -19.75 23.94 -10.98
N MET A 500 -19.09 25.10 -10.92
CA MET A 500 -19.03 25.92 -9.70
C MET A 500 -20.40 26.48 -9.31
N ASN A 501 -21.17 26.95 -10.29
CA ASN A 501 -22.51 27.47 -10.05
C ASN A 501 -23.46 26.36 -9.59
N ALA A 502 -23.41 25.17 -10.20
CA ALA A 502 -24.24 24.03 -9.81
C ALA A 502 -23.97 23.55 -8.36
N LEU A 503 -22.71 23.58 -7.92
CA LEU A 503 -22.32 23.16 -6.57
C LEU A 503 -22.81 24.13 -5.48
N SER A 504 -22.99 25.41 -5.80
CA SER A 504 -23.40 26.44 -4.82
C SER A 504 -24.90 26.41 -4.49
N ILE A 505 -25.75 25.90 -5.39
CA ILE A 505 -27.21 26.01 -5.31
C ILE A 505 -27.85 24.82 -4.56
N HIS A 506 -27.15 23.68 -4.43
CA HIS A 506 -27.83 22.40 -4.16
C HIS A 506 -27.40 21.59 -2.92
N ARG A 507 -26.71 22.12 -1.89
CA ARG A 507 -26.24 21.25 -0.78
C ARG A 507 -26.27 21.83 0.64
N ASN A 508 -26.51 20.93 1.60
CA ASN A 508 -26.44 21.16 3.05
C ASN A 508 -25.00 20.99 3.55
N ASP A 509 -24.70 21.57 4.72
CA ASP A 509 -23.34 21.68 5.28
C ASP A 509 -22.65 20.35 5.62
N ASP A 510 -23.39 19.23 5.62
CA ASP A 510 -22.90 17.89 5.98
C ASP A 510 -22.51 17.00 4.78
N ASP A 511 -22.73 17.43 3.53
CA ASP A 511 -22.47 16.58 2.36
C ASP A 511 -20.99 16.64 1.91
N THR A 512 -20.25 15.55 2.15
CA THR A 512 -18.94 15.26 1.54
C THR A 512 -19.09 14.77 0.10
N MET A 513 -18.34 15.35 -0.85
CA MET A 513 -18.04 14.68 -2.12
C MET A 513 -16.53 14.54 -2.32
N ASP A 514 -16.09 13.29 -2.45
CA ASP A 514 -14.84 12.93 -3.13
C ASP A 514 -15.08 13.06 -4.64
N CYS A 515 -14.75 14.22 -5.20
CA CYS A 515 -14.59 14.35 -6.64
C CYS A 515 -13.12 13.99 -6.97
N TYR A 516 -12.87 12.71 -7.26
CA TYR A 516 -11.64 12.24 -7.90
C TYR A 516 -11.65 12.53 -9.40
#